data_AF-A0A674NTQ5-F1
#
_entry.id   AF-A0A674NTQ5-F1
#
_cell.length_a   1.000
_cell.length_b   1.000
_cell.length_c   1.000
_cell.angle_alpha   90.00
_cell.angle_beta   90.00
_cell.angle_gamma   90.00
#
_symmetry.space_group_name_H-M   'P 1'
#
loop_
_entity.id
_entity.type
_entity.pdbx_description
1 polymer ?
#
loop_
_entity_poly.entity_id
_entity_poly.type
_entity_poly.pdbx_seq_one_letter_code
_entity_poly.pdbx_strand_id
1 'polypeptide(L)'
;FVTCLPSLQINESSCQQIQGLSCLRPSLTTLSIHHSTETMMSILVPEAVEFSQWEAEGELSNCPITAVIPVWSTLTTLDMSHNSISAIDRSVKVIPKVEFLDLSHNHLSSVENLQHLYNLVHVDLSYNNLRVLESAHTHLGNIKTLNLSGNQLDHLAGLTKLYSLVNLDLSHNQLLDRIKNIGSLPCLEKLNLSSNPMCIIPDYRTKVLAQFGDRAAEVCLDGQVTTEKELDTVEVLKAIQKARDVKEKRTSNQAVCCSILTSTTPSPPHPPPAPPLLLLQPFNSCLIGPVLFPHLDLPVKFPC
;
A
#
# COMPACT_ATOMS: atom_id res chain seq x y z
N PHE A 1 3.30 2.03 45.19
CA PHE A 1 4.38 2.73 44.48
C PHE A 1 5.31 1.71 43.87
N VAL A 2 5.04 1.28 42.64
CA VAL A 2 5.98 0.46 41.87
C VAL A 2 6.46 1.36 40.74
N THR A 3 7.57 2.06 40.94
CA THR A 3 8.07 3.10 40.03
C THR A 3 8.98 2.56 38.92
N CYS A 4 9.21 1.25 38.88
CA CYS A 4 10.10 0.61 37.89
C CYS A 4 9.57 -0.77 37.50
N LEU A 5 8.40 -0.84 36.87
CA LEU A 5 7.94 -2.06 36.19
C LEU A 5 8.34 -1.98 34.72
N PRO A 6 9.40 -2.67 34.27
CA PRO A 6 9.82 -2.65 32.87
C PRO A 6 8.83 -3.45 32.00
N SER A 7 8.19 -4.48 32.54
CA SER A 7 7.23 -5.32 31.83
C SER A 7 5.95 -5.45 32.63
N LEU A 8 4.81 -5.32 31.97
CA LEU A 8 3.50 -5.55 32.54
C LEU A 8 2.70 -6.48 31.64
N GLN A 9 2.13 -7.52 32.24
CA GLN A 9 1.22 -8.44 31.56
C GLN A 9 -0.13 -8.43 32.27
N ILE A 10 -1.21 -8.27 31.50
CA ILE A 10 -2.58 -8.26 31.99
C ILE A 10 -3.39 -9.28 31.20
N ASN A 11 -3.91 -10.29 31.89
CA ASN A 11 -4.71 -11.36 31.29
C ASN A 11 -6.10 -11.34 31.93
N GLU A 12 -7.13 -11.53 31.11
CA GLU A 12 -8.51 -11.76 31.56
C GLU A 12 -9.03 -10.70 32.56
N SER A 13 -8.58 -9.46 32.42
CA SER A 13 -9.00 -8.36 33.28
C SER A 13 -9.94 -7.46 32.50
N SER A 14 -11.10 -7.14 33.05
CA SER A 14 -12.00 -6.17 32.39
C SER A 14 -11.26 -4.84 32.23
N CYS A 15 -11.25 -4.25 31.04
CA CYS A 15 -10.63 -2.94 30.77
C CYS A 15 -11.06 -1.85 31.76
N GLN A 16 -12.26 -1.97 32.35
CA GLN A 16 -12.78 -1.06 33.37
C GLN A 16 -12.05 -1.13 34.72
N GLN A 17 -11.39 -2.25 35.02
CA GLN A 17 -10.63 -2.48 36.25
C GLN A 17 -9.17 -2.03 36.13
N ILE A 18 -8.69 -1.79 34.89
CA ILE A 18 -7.33 -1.38 34.62
C ILE A 18 -7.21 0.14 34.82
N GLN A 19 -6.98 0.54 36.08
CA GLN A 19 -6.77 1.95 36.45
C GLN A 19 -5.30 2.20 36.83
N GLY A 20 -4.81 3.40 36.51
CA GLY A 20 -3.45 3.84 36.89
C GLY A 20 -2.31 3.44 35.95
N LEU A 21 -2.60 2.87 34.77
CA LEU A 21 -1.58 2.61 33.73
C LEU A 21 -0.87 3.88 33.26
N SER A 22 -1.55 5.03 33.29
CA SER A 22 -0.97 6.31 32.88
C SER A 22 0.23 6.72 33.72
N CYS A 23 0.34 6.25 34.97
CA CYS A 23 1.51 6.47 35.82
C CYS A 23 2.74 5.64 35.40
N LEU A 24 2.56 4.57 34.62
CA LEU A 24 3.63 3.67 34.18
C LEU A 24 4.20 4.05 32.80
N ARG A 25 3.57 5.00 32.09
CA ARG A 25 4.02 5.55 30.80
C ARG A 25 5.53 5.85 30.70
N PRO A 26 6.19 6.45 31.72
CA PRO A 26 7.62 6.76 31.61
C PRO A 26 8.55 5.56 31.83
N SER A 27 8.12 4.50 32.52
CA SER A 27 9.00 3.40 32.95
C SER A 27 8.80 2.08 32.21
N LEU A 28 7.68 1.94 31.50
CA LEU A 28 7.22 0.65 30.99
C LEU A 28 7.73 0.40 29.58
N THR A 29 8.51 -0.67 29.43
CA THR A 29 9.17 -1.06 28.18
C THR A 29 8.40 -2.11 27.39
N THR A 30 7.68 -2.99 28.09
CA THR A 30 6.90 -4.08 27.52
C THR A 30 5.50 -4.09 28.12
N LEU A 31 4.48 -4.01 27.28
CA LEU A 31 3.07 -4.11 27.68
C LEU A 31 2.42 -5.28 26.95
N SER A 32 1.89 -6.24 27.69
CA SER A 32 1.15 -7.38 27.14
C SER A 32 -0.25 -7.43 27.73
N ILE A 33 -1.27 -7.46 26.88
CA ILE A 33 -2.67 -7.43 27.30
C ILE A 33 -3.45 -8.41 26.47
N HIS A 34 -4.12 -9.35 27.13
CA HIS A 34 -4.89 -10.40 26.46
C HIS A 34 -6.29 -10.53 27.05
N HIS A 35 -7.27 -10.83 26.21
CA HIS A 35 -8.67 -11.06 26.59
C HIS A 35 -9.29 -9.96 27.46
N SER A 36 -8.85 -8.71 27.29
CA SER A 36 -9.13 -7.62 28.23
C SER A 36 -9.76 -6.39 27.58
N THR A 37 -9.65 -6.23 26.25
CA THR A 37 -10.15 -5.02 25.57
C THR A 37 -10.76 -5.27 24.19
N GLU A 38 -11.62 -4.33 23.77
CA GLU A 38 -12.20 -4.23 22.43
C GLU A 38 -11.55 -3.11 21.59
N THR A 39 -10.79 -2.19 22.22
CA THR A 39 -10.13 -1.07 21.55
C THR A 39 -8.74 -0.82 22.12
N MET A 40 -7.82 -0.33 21.29
CA MET A 40 -6.49 0.08 21.76
C MET A 40 -6.56 1.32 22.67
N MET A 41 -7.52 2.20 22.38
CA MET A 41 -7.70 3.45 23.11
C MET A 41 -8.03 3.25 24.58
N SER A 42 -8.89 2.28 24.93
CA SER A 42 -9.30 2.05 26.32
C SER A 42 -8.13 1.76 27.27
N ILE A 43 -7.04 1.21 26.75
CA ILE A 43 -5.84 0.88 27.51
C ILE A 43 -4.78 1.97 27.39
N LEU A 44 -4.43 2.34 26.16
CA LEU A 44 -3.30 3.25 25.92
C LEU A 44 -3.63 4.67 26.38
N VAL A 45 -4.91 5.02 26.28
CA VAL A 45 -5.45 6.36 26.49
C VAL A 45 -6.84 6.29 27.16
N PRO A 46 -6.93 5.79 28.40
CA PRO A 46 -8.21 5.75 29.11
C PRO A 46 -8.79 7.15 29.33
N GLU A 47 -7.94 8.18 29.38
CA GLU A 47 -8.37 9.59 29.54
C GLU A 47 -9.13 10.12 28.30
N ALA A 48 -8.96 9.50 27.13
CA ALA A 48 -9.65 9.94 25.90
C ALA A 48 -11.17 9.74 25.95
N VAL A 49 -11.69 8.94 26.88
CA VAL A 49 -13.13 8.80 27.09
C VAL A 49 -13.74 10.11 27.61
N GLU A 50 -12.97 10.88 28.37
CA GLU A 50 -13.41 12.17 28.94
C GLU A 50 -13.17 13.34 27.99
N PHE A 51 -12.23 13.20 27.05
CA PHE A 51 -11.80 14.27 26.14
C PHE A 51 -11.95 13.86 24.68
N SER A 52 -12.93 14.44 23.98
CA SER A 52 -13.20 14.14 22.56
C SER A 52 -12.16 14.71 21.58
N GLN A 53 -11.35 15.70 22.01
CA GLN A 53 -10.27 16.29 21.21
C GLN A 53 -8.97 16.28 22.01
N TRP A 54 -8.12 15.28 21.75
CA TRP A 54 -6.83 15.10 22.40
C TRP A 54 -5.70 14.92 21.39
N GLU A 55 -4.48 15.30 21.79
CA GLU A 55 -3.26 15.04 21.04
C GLU A 55 -2.16 14.44 21.91
N ALA A 56 -1.24 13.71 21.28
CA ALA A 56 -0.07 13.18 21.94
C ALA A 56 0.91 14.32 22.30
N GLU A 57 1.56 14.21 23.45
CA GLU A 57 2.59 15.15 23.88
C GLU A 57 3.70 15.30 22.83
N GLY A 58 3.85 16.50 22.27
CA GLY A 58 4.85 16.82 21.24
C GLY A 58 4.32 16.96 19.81
N GLU A 59 3.05 16.65 19.54
CA GLU A 59 2.40 17.02 18.27
C GLU A 59 1.94 18.50 18.30
N LEU A 60 2.16 19.21 17.18
CA LEU A 60 1.69 20.59 17.00
C LEU A 60 0.33 20.55 16.28
N SER A 61 -0.78 20.73 17.01
CA SER A 61 -2.07 21.02 16.39
C SER A 61 -2.30 22.50 16.15
N ASN A 62 -2.97 22.79 15.04
CA ASN A 62 -3.62 24.09 14.80
C ASN A 62 -5.09 24.11 15.28
N CYS A 63 -5.61 23.01 15.82
CA CYS A 63 -6.97 22.91 16.35
C CYS A 63 -7.01 23.19 17.86
N PRO A 64 -8.14 23.68 18.42
CA PRO A 64 -8.28 23.84 19.86
C PRO A 64 -8.28 22.46 20.52
N ILE A 65 -7.19 22.10 21.20
CA ILE A 65 -7.03 20.81 21.88
C ILE A 65 -7.65 20.91 23.27
N THR A 66 -8.39 19.88 23.70
CA THR A 66 -8.98 19.82 25.05
C THR A 66 -8.03 19.18 26.06
N ALA A 67 -7.19 18.24 25.63
CA ALA A 67 -6.19 17.59 26.48
C ALA A 67 -4.94 17.17 25.70
N VAL A 68 -3.76 17.32 26.32
CA VAL A 68 -2.50 16.75 25.83
C VAL A 68 -2.21 15.49 26.63
N ILE A 69 -1.98 14.37 25.93
CA ILE A 69 -1.83 13.06 26.53
C ILE A 69 -0.36 12.66 26.51
N PRO A 70 0.23 12.36 27.68
CA PRO A 70 1.62 11.92 27.77
C PRO A 70 1.89 10.68 26.92
N VAL A 71 3.00 10.71 26.20
CA VAL A 71 3.47 9.58 25.39
C VAL A 71 4.12 8.50 26.25
N TRP A 72 4.04 7.25 25.80
CA TRP A 72 4.80 6.13 26.33
C TRP A 72 6.26 6.24 25.88
N SER A 73 7.09 6.91 26.69
CA SER A 73 8.42 7.35 26.29
C SER A 73 9.47 6.24 26.23
N THR A 74 9.18 5.07 26.80
CA THR A 74 10.09 3.92 26.87
C THR A 74 9.51 2.61 26.32
N LEU A 75 8.24 2.61 25.89
CA LEU A 75 7.57 1.42 25.37
C LEU A 75 8.14 1.03 24.01
N THR A 76 8.70 -0.17 23.93
CA THR A 76 9.29 -0.75 22.71
C THR A 76 8.54 -1.98 22.23
N THR A 77 7.90 -2.70 23.15
CA THR A 77 7.15 -3.92 22.85
C THR A 77 5.71 -3.77 23.33
N LEU A 78 4.76 -3.87 22.40
CA LEU A 78 3.34 -3.87 22.68
C LEU A 78 2.71 -5.13 22.12
N ASP A 79 2.12 -5.92 23.01
CA ASP A 79 1.37 -7.11 22.68
C ASP A 79 -0.07 -6.91 23.16
N MET A 80 -0.99 -6.85 22.20
CA MET A 80 -2.44 -6.85 22.45
C MET A 80 -3.11 -7.98 21.69
N SER A 81 -2.43 -9.12 21.59
CA SER A 81 -2.97 -10.34 20.98
C SER A 81 -4.16 -10.90 21.77
N HIS A 82 -5.00 -11.69 21.10
CA HIS A 82 -6.18 -12.33 21.70
C HIS A 82 -7.14 -11.33 22.36
N ASN A 83 -7.43 -10.23 21.66
CA ASN A 83 -8.45 -9.26 22.07
C ASN A 83 -9.54 -9.17 20.99
N SER A 84 -10.51 -8.29 21.20
CA SER A 84 -11.60 -8.06 20.24
C SER A 84 -11.40 -6.77 19.45
N ILE A 85 -10.14 -6.39 19.17
CA ILE A 85 -9.81 -5.12 18.52
C ILE A 85 -10.25 -5.16 17.06
N SER A 86 -11.16 -4.26 16.69
CA SER A 86 -11.71 -4.18 15.33
C SER A 86 -10.96 -3.19 14.42
N ALA A 87 -10.34 -2.16 15.00
CA ALA A 87 -9.57 -1.15 14.29
C ALA A 87 -8.39 -0.63 15.12
N ILE A 88 -7.35 -0.19 14.41
CA ILE A 88 -6.20 0.50 14.99
C ILE A 88 -6.54 1.98 15.08
N ASP A 89 -6.75 2.48 16.29
CA ASP A 89 -7.19 3.87 16.52
C ASP A 89 -6.01 4.85 16.61
N ARG A 90 -6.31 6.15 16.66
CA ARG A 90 -5.34 7.24 16.87
C ARG A 90 -4.48 7.10 18.13
N SER A 91 -4.85 6.21 19.05
CA SER A 91 -4.06 5.82 20.22
C SER A 91 -2.62 5.40 19.89
N VAL A 92 -2.34 4.92 18.67
CA VAL A 92 -0.96 4.62 18.23
C VAL A 92 -0.01 5.83 18.27
N LYS A 93 -0.54 7.05 18.23
CA LYS A 93 0.28 8.27 18.35
C LYS A 93 0.97 8.40 19.70
N VAL A 94 0.42 7.79 20.76
CA VAL A 94 1.02 7.87 22.10
C VAL A 94 2.16 6.86 22.30
N ILE A 95 2.42 5.96 21.35
CA ILE A 95 3.44 4.90 21.46
C ILE A 95 4.50 4.98 20.33
N PRO A 96 5.15 6.13 20.08
CA PRO A 96 6.00 6.35 18.91
C PRO A 96 7.30 5.51 18.87
N LYS A 97 7.70 4.90 19.98
CA LYS A 97 8.94 4.11 20.10
C LYS A 97 8.75 2.61 19.99
N VAL A 98 7.54 2.14 19.70
CA VAL A 98 7.27 0.70 19.57
C VAL A 98 8.00 0.14 18.35
N GLU A 99 8.77 -0.91 18.59
CA GLU A 99 9.52 -1.67 17.59
C GLU A 99 8.85 -3.03 17.31
N PHE A 100 8.20 -3.61 18.33
CA PHE A 100 7.50 -4.89 18.28
C PHE A 100 6.02 -4.68 18.60
N LEU A 101 5.16 -4.96 17.62
CA LEU A 101 3.71 -4.85 17.77
C LEU A 101 3.05 -6.19 17.44
N ASP A 102 2.38 -6.77 18.42
CA ASP A 102 1.56 -7.96 18.23
C ASP A 102 0.08 -7.60 18.42
N LEU A 103 -0.70 -7.72 17.35
CA LEU A 103 -2.15 -7.61 17.33
C LEU A 103 -2.78 -8.89 16.75
N SER A 104 -2.12 -10.03 16.92
CA SER A 104 -2.63 -11.32 16.47
C SER A 104 -3.92 -11.72 17.16
N HIS A 105 -4.73 -12.58 16.54
CA HIS A 105 -6.00 -13.04 17.10
C HIS A 105 -6.94 -11.90 17.53
N ASN A 106 -7.15 -10.94 16.62
CA ASN A 106 -8.09 -9.83 16.78
C ASN A 106 -9.12 -9.84 15.61
N HIS A 107 -9.86 -8.75 15.45
CA HIS A 107 -10.88 -8.60 14.41
C HIS A 107 -10.55 -7.47 13.42
N LEU A 108 -9.26 -7.17 13.25
CA LEU A 108 -8.80 -6.08 12.40
C LEU A 108 -9.20 -6.31 10.94
N SER A 109 -9.80 -5.29 10.35
CA SER A 109 -10.19 -5.28 8.93
C SER A 109 -9.29 -4.37 8.06
N SER A 110 -8.51 -3.48 8.69
CA SER A 110 -7.57 -2.56 8.03
C SER A 110 -6.34 -2.32 8.91
N VAL A 111 -5.25 -1.85 8.29
CA VAL A 111 -3.95 -1.52 8.93
C VAL A 111 -3.69 -0.01 8.99
N GLU A 112 -4.76 0.79 8.94
CA GLU A 112 -4.69 2.25 9.06
C GLU A 112 -4.06 2.69 10.39
N ASN A 113 -3.59 3.94 10.42
CA ASN A 113 -2.95 4.61 11.56
C ASN A 113 -1.57 4.08 11.96
N LEU A 114 -1.11 2.93 11.45
CA LEU A 114 0.25 2.45 11.69
C LEU A 114 1.34 3.39 11.13
N GLN A 115 0.99 4.34 10.25
CA GLN A 115 1.94 5.32 9.70
C GLN A 115 2.65 6.17 10.77
N HIS A 116 2.07 6.27 11.96
CA HIS A 116 2.65 7.03 13.07
C HIS A 116 3.79 6.28 13.80
N LEU A 117 3.93 4.97 13.56
CA LEU A 117 4.90 4.11 14.24
C LEU A 117 6.14 3.90 13.37
N TYR A 118 6.97 4.94 13.30
CA TYR A 118 8.16 4.98 12.42
C TYR A 118 9.29 4.01 12.83
N ASN A 119 9.29 3.52 14.07
CA ASN A 119 10.29 2.59 14.59
C ASN A 119 9.87 1.12 14.49
N LEU A 120 8.71 0.79 13.91
CA LEU A 120 8.27 -0.60 13.82
C LEU A 120 9.27 -1.44 13.00
N VAL A 121 9.68 -2.55 13.60
CA VAL A 121 10.56 -3.55 12.98
C VAL A 121 9.82 -4.87 12.80
N HIS A 122 8.99 -5.25 13.78
CA HIS A 122 8.27 -6.50 13.83
C HIS A 122 6.77 -6.24 14.06
N VAL A 123 5.94 -6.76 13.16
CA VAL A 123 4.49 -6.61 13.24
C VAL A 123 3.83 -7.96 13.04
N ASP A 124 3.04 -8.37 14.03
CA ASP A 124 2.17 -9.55 13.94
C ASP A 124 0.71 -9.12 13.85
N LEU A 125 0.08 -9.47 12.73
CA LEU A 125 -1.33 -9.24 12.41
C LEU A 125 -2.02 -10.57 12.06
N SER A 126 -1.48 -11.68 12.53
CA SER A 126 -2.03 -13.01 12.24
C SER A 126 -3.42 -13.21 12.85
N TYR A 127 -4.21 -14.11 12.26
CA TYR A 127 -5.57 -14.44 12.69
C TYR A 127 -6.46 -13.20 12.88
N ASN A 128 -6.48 -12.33 11.88
CA ASN A 128 -7.36 -11.17 11.79
C ASN A 128 -8.31 -11.33 10.57
N ASN A 129 -9.11 -10.30 10.30
CA ASN A 129 -10.08 -10.29 9.19
C ASN A 129 -9.61 -9.43 8.00
N LEU A 130 -8.30 -9.32 7.80
CA LEU A 130 -7.74 -8.51 6.72
C LEU A 130 -8.05 -9.15 5.36
N ARG A 131 -8.74 -8.42 4.49
CA ARG A 131 -9.06 -8.85 3.12
C ARG A 131 -8.17 -8.21 2.08
N VAL A 132 -7.86 -6.92 2.26
CA VAL A 132 -7.04 -6.14 1.34
C VAL A 132 -6.09 -5.28 2.16
N LEU A 133 -4.83 -5.24 1.75
CA LEU A 133 -3.84 -4.29 2.26
C LEU A 133 -3.60 -3.22 1.21
N GLU A 134 -4.51 -2.25 1.09
CA GLU A 134 -4.29 -1.10 0.22
C GLU A 134 -3.20 -0.21 0.80
N SER A 135 -2.23 0.17 -0.04
CA SER A 135 -1.15 1.07 0.34
C SER A 135 -0.44 0.71 1.66
N ALA A 136 -0.32 -0.58 2.02
CA ALA A 136 0.33 -0.96 3.29
C ALA A 136 1.74 -0.38 3.47
N HIS A 137 2.48 -0.17 2.39
CA HIS A 137 3.75 0.55 2.40
C HIS A 137 3.70 1.99 2.97
N THR A 138 2.57 2.70 2.87
CA THR A 138 2.41 4.03 3.47
C THR A 138 2.15 3.95 4.98
N HIS A 139 1.69 2.80 5.46
CA HIS A 139 1.30 2.58 6.85
C HIS A 139 2.41 1.88 7.66
N LEU A 140 3.07 0.88 7.08
CA LEU A 140 3.99 -0.02 7.79
C LEU A 140 5.47 0.40 7.72
N GLY A 141 5.82 1.45 6.96
CA GLY A 141 7.17 2.01 6.95
C GLY A 141 8.28 0.98 6.70
N ASN A 142 9.28 0.93 7.60
CA ASN A 142 10.53 0.16 7.47
C ASN A 142 10.56 -1.15 8.27
N ILE A 143 9.46 -1.91 8.24
CA ILE A 143 9.39 -3.21 8.91
C ILE A 143 10.27 -4.26 8.25
N LYS A 144 10.82 -5.15 9.09
CA LYS A 144 11.64 -6.32 8.67
C LYS A 144 10.87 -7.62 8.73
N THR A 145 9.92 -7.75 9.66
CA THR A 145 9.12 -8.96 9.83
C THR A 145 7.64 -8.62 9.87
N LEU A 146 6.86 -9.29 9.03
CA LEU A 146 5.42 -9.14 8.95
C LEU A 146 4.75 -10.51 8.98
N ASN A 147 3.91 -10.76 9.97
CA ASN A 147 3.05 -11.94 10.03
C ASN A 147 1.62 -11.54 9.69
N LEU A 148 1.10 -12.08 8.59
CA LEU A 148 -0.28 -11.91 8.11
C LEU A 148 -0.98 -13.27 7.98
N SER A 149 -0.49 -14.29 8.68
CA SER A 149 -1.07 -15.63 8.61
C SER A 149 -2.53 -15.66 9.10
N GLY A 150 -3.36 -16.55 8.57
CA GLY A 150 -4.75 -16.70 9.04
C GLY A 150 -5.66 -15.50 8.77
N ASN A 151 -5.38 -14.71 7.73
CA ASN A 151 -6.23 -13.63 7.25
C ASN A 151 -7.05 -14.07 6.01
N GLN A 152 -7.74 -13.13 5.36
CA GLN A 152 -8.61 -13.37 4.19
C GLN A 152 -8.03 -12.70 2.93
N LEU A 153 -6.71 -12.62 2.80
CA LEU A 153 -6.06 -11.92 1.71
C LEU A 153 -6.17 -12.68 0.39
N ASP A 154 -6.65 -12.01 -0.66
CA ASP A 154 -6.79 -12.55 -2.02
C ASP A 154 -5.73 -12.00 -3.00
N HIS A 155 -5.06 -10.88 -2.66
CA HIS A 155 -3.97 -10.29 -3.44
C HIS A 155 -2.98 -9.46 -2.61
N LEU A 156 -1.76 -9.28 -3.14
CA LEU A 156 -0.62 -8.68 -2.42
C LEU A 156 -0.15 -7.31 -2.96
N ALA A 157 -1.05 -6.54 -3.59
CA ALA A 157 -0.67 -5.32 -4.30
C ALA A 157 0.01 -4.26 -3.39
N GLY A 158 -0.44 -4.09 -2.15
CA GLY A 158 0.10 -3.08 -1.25
C GLY A 158 1.44 -3.41 -0.58
N LEU A 159 1.92 -4.64 -0.70
CA LEU A 159 3.19 -5.08 -0.09
C LEU A 159 4.42 -4.79 -0.97
N THR A 160 4.22 -4.49 -2.27
CA THR A 160 5.27 -4.29 -3.30
C THR A 160 6.40 -3.35 -2.94
N LYS A 161 6.14 -2.37 -2.07
CA LYS A 161 7.06 -1.28 -1.72
C LYS A 161 7.63 -1.40 -0.31
N LEU A 162 7.45 -2.53 0.38
CA LEU A 162 8.06 -2.80 1.67
C LEU A 162 9.50 -3.29 1.49
N TYR A 163 10.38 -2.38 1.04
CA TYR A 163 11.72 -2.75 0.59
C TYR A 163 12.62 -3.37 1.68
N SER A 164 12.34 -3.08 2.95
CA SER A 164 13.10 -3.56 4.11
C SER A 164 12.61 -4.91 4.65
N LEU A 165 11.55 -5.48 4.06
CA LEU A 165 10.92 -6.70 4.55
C LEU A 165 11.81 -7.92 4.26
N VAL A 166 12.15 -8.67 5.31
CA VAL A 166 13.00 -9.87 5.27
C VAL A 166 12.17 -11.13 5.47
N ASN A 167 11.23 -11.10 6.41
CA ASN A 167 10.37 -12.23 6.77
C ASN A 167 8.90 -11.86 6.55
N LEU A 168 8.20 -12.65 5.74
CA LEU A 168 6.79 -12.50 5.48
C LEU A 168 6.06 -13.84 5.64
N ASP A 169 5.10 -13.89 6.56
CA ASP A 169 4.19 -15.01 6.68
C ASP A 169 2.81 -14.62 6.12
N LEU A 170 2.37 -15.34 5.10
CA LEU A 170 1.07 -15.22 4.43
C LEU A 170 0.32 -16.56 4.45
N SER A 171 0.70 -17.47 5.34
CA SER A 171 0.05 -18.78 5.44
C SER A 171 -1.43 -18.66 5.80
N HIS A 172 -2.24 -19.65 5.45
CA HIS A 172 -3.68 -19.65 5.77
C HIS A 172 -4.44 -18.40 5.27
N ASN A 173 -4.15 -17.94 4.06
CA ASN A 173 -4.87 -16.86 3.37
C ASN A 173 -5.67 -17.42 2.17
N GLN A 174 -6.23 -16.52 1.35
CA GLN A 174 -7.02 -16.86 0.15
C GLN A 174 -6.28 -16.54 -1.16
N LEU A 175 -4.95 -16.65 -1.16
CA LEU A 175 -4.13 -16.33 -2.33
C LEU A 175 -4.23 -17.43 -3.41
N LEU A 176 -4.55 -17.03 -4.64
CA LEU A 176 -4.72 -17.95 -5.77
C LEU A 176 -3.58 -17.89 -6.80
N ASP A 177 -3.33 -16.73 -7.41
CA ASP A 177 -2.23 -16.56 -8.40
C ASP A 177 -1.70 -15.10 -8.48
N ARG A 178 -2.18 -14.22 -7.60
CA ARG A 178 -1.87 -12.78 -7.62
C ARG A 178 -0.67 -12.42 -6.76
N ILE A 179 0.41 -13.19 -6.90
CA ILE A 179 1.65 -13.05 -6.11
C ILE A 179 2.81 -12.38 -6.87
N LYS A 180 2.64 -12.00 -8.14
CA LYS A 180 3.69 -11.37 -8.97
C LYS A 180 4.35 -10.16 -8.29
N ASN A 181 3.58 -9.49 -7.46
CA ASN A 181 3.97 -8.33 -6.66
C ASN A 181 5.02 -8.62 -5.58
N ILE A 182 5.23 -9.87 -5.16
CA ILE A 182 6.19 -10.20 -4.11
C ILE A 182 7.65 -10.25 -4.61
N GLY A 183 7.86 -10.54 -5.90
CA GLY A 183 9.18 -10.63 -6.49
C GLY A 183 9.94 -9.31 -6.54
N SER A 184 9.27 -8.17 -6.34
CA SER A 184 9.91 -6.85 -6.31
C SER A 184 10.58 -6.51 -4.98
N LEU A 185 10.41 -7.32 -3.94
CA LEU A 185 10.95 -7.04 -2.61
C LEU A 185 12.44 -7.43 -2.55
N PRO A 186 13.37 -6.47 -2.42
CA PRO A 186 14.80 -6.70 -2.60
C PRO A 186 15.47 -7.40 -1.41
N CYS A 187 14.86 -7.38 -0.23
CA CYS A 187 15.44 -7.94 1.00
C CYS A 187 14.68 -9.18 1.52
N LEU A 188 13.64 -9.63 0.80
CA LEU A 188 12.84 -10.75 1.27
C LEU A 188 13.65 -12.05 1.18
N GLU A 189 13.78 -12.73 2.31
CA GLU A 189 14.52 -13.99 2.46
C GLU A 189 13.60 -15.13 2.89
N LYS A 190 12.56 -14.87 3.69
CA LYS A 190 11.64 -15.91 4.16
C LYS A 190 10.22 -15.55 3.77
N LEU A 191 9.58 -16.45 3.02
CA LEU A 191 8.20 -16.33 2.58
C LEU A 191 7.44 -17.61 2.93
N ASN A 192 6.35 -17.50 3.67
CA ASN A 192 5.45 -18.60 3.94
C ASN A 192 4.12 -18.39 3.22
N LEU A 193 3.76 -19.27 2.29
CA LEU A 193 2.50 -19.27 1.54
C LEU A 193 1.70 -20.55 1.80
N SER A 194 2.10 -21.37 2.76
CA SER A 194 1.41 -22.62 3.11
C SER A 194 -0.08 -22.41 3.40
N SER A 195 -0.89 -23.43 3.14
CA SER A 195 -2.34 -23.40 3.39
C SER A 195 -3.08 -22.29 2.63
N ASN A 196 -2.59 -21.88 1.45
CA ASN A 196 -3.31 -21.04 0.50
C ASN A 196 -3.91 -21.89 -0.66
N PRO A 197 -5.00 -21.45 -1.29
CA PRO A 197 -5.59 -22.12 -2.47
C PRO A 197 -4.58 -22.38 -3.59
N MET A 198 -3.58 -21.51 -3.76
CA MET A 198 -2.52 -21.66 -4.76
C MET A 198 -1.65 -22.91 -4.57
N CYS A 199 -1.55 -23.46 -3.36
CA CYS A 199 -0.76 -24.67 -3.09
C CYS A 199 -1.33 -25.92 -3.80
N ILE A 200 -2.58 -25.86 -4.27
CA ILE A 200 -3.21 -26.92 -5.06
C ILE A 200 -2.63 -26.97 -6.49
N ILE A 201 -2.07 -25.86 -6.96
CA ILE A 201 -1.51 -25.76 -8.31
C ILE A 201 -0.20 -26.57 -8.37
N PRO A 202 -0.02 -27.47 -9.35
CA PRO A 202 1.25 -28.16 -9.53
C PRO A 202 2.35 -27.15 -9.84
N ASP A 203 3.53 -27.42 -9.29
CA ASP A 203 4.72 -26.59 -9.46
C ASP A 203 4.52 -25.15 -8.94
N TYR A 204 3.64 -24.94 -7.94
CA TYR A 204 3.41 -23.60 -7.38
C TYR A 204 4.71 -23.01 -6.82
N ARG A 205 5.55 -23.83 -6.17
CA ARG A 205 6.84 -23.39 -5.62
C ARG A 205 7.75 -22.79 -6.69
N THR A 206 8.00 -23.51 -7.78
CA THR A 206 8.82 -22.99 -8.89
C THR A 206 8.19 -21.78 -9.58
N LYS A 207 6.85 -21.69 -9.65
CA LYS A 207 6.15 -20.51 -10.19
C LYS A 207 6.30 -19.27 -9.31
N VAL A 208 6.25 -19.44 -7.99
CA VAL A 208 6.50 -18.37 -7.01
C VAL A 208 7.95 -17.93 -7.09
N LEU A 209 8.88 -18.88 -7.06
CA LEU A 209 10.32 -18.61 -7.15
C LEU A 209 10.71 -17.94 -8.46
N ALA A 210 10.03 -18.27 -9.56
CA ALA A 210 10.22 -17.59 -10.84
C ALA A 210 9.89 -16.09 -10.80
N GLN A 211 9.09 -15.63 -9.83
CA GLN A 211 8.87 -14.19 -9.61
C GLN A 211 10.10 -13.49 -9.03
N PHE A 212 10.93 -14.21 -8.26
CA PHE A 212 12.19 -13.69 -7.69
C PHE A 212 13.37 -13.75 -8.66
N GLY A 213 13.26 -14.54 -9.73
CA GLY A 213 14.28 -14.63 -10.78
C GLY A 213 15.64 -15.06 -10.22
N ASP A 214 16.66 -14.22 -10.39
CA ASP A 214 18.04 -14.51 -9.95
C ASP A 214 18.16 -14.65 -8.43
N ARG A 215 17.24 -14.06 -7.67
CA ARG A 215 17.23 -14.10 -6.21
C ARG A 215 16.48 -15.30 -5.64
N ALA A 216 15.96 -16.20 -6.48
CA ALA A 216 15.25 -17.39 -6.02
C ALA A 216 16.11 -18.26 -5.07
N ALA A 217 17.44 -18.25 -5.22
CA ALA A 217 18.35 -18.98 -4.34
C ALA A 217 18.42 -18.43 -2.90
N GLU A 218 18.11 -17.15 -2.71
CA GLU A 218 18.14 -16.48 -1.39
C GLU A 218 16.83 -16.67 -0.61
N VAL A 219 15.75 -17.07 -1.29
CA VAL A 219 14.40 -17.12 -0.73
C VAL A 219 14.09 -18.52 -0.20
N CYS A 220 13.80 -18.61 1.10
CA CYS A 220 13.21 -19.77 1.74
C CYS A 220 11.68 -19.72 1.63
N LEU A 221 11.09 -20.69 0.94
CA LEU A 221 9.65 -20.78 0.70
C LEU A 221 9.04 -21.90 1.57
N ASP A 222 8.00 -21.58 2.33
CA ASP A 222 7.25 -22.52 3.18
C ASP A 222 8.14 -23.26 4.21
N GLY A 223 9.17 -22.57 4.71
CA GLY A 223 10.15 -23.14 5.65
C GLY A 223 11.17 -24.08 5.02
N GLN A 224 11.18 -24.20 3.68
CA GLN A 224 12.17 -24.98 2.94
C GLN A 224 13.07 -24.09 2.09
N VAL A 225 14.37 -24.30 2.21
CA VAL A 225 15.36 -23.70 1.31
C VAL A 225 15.11 -24.16 -0.12
N THR A 226 15.41 -23.29 -1.08
CA THR A 226 15.26 -23.62 -2.50
C THR A 226 16.25 -24.70 -2.91
N THR A 227 15.72 -25.72 -3.58
CA THR A 227 16.51 -26.84 -4.08
C THR A 227 17.09 -26.52 -5.46
N GLU A 228 18.22 -27.13 -5.80
CA GLU A 228 18.87 -26.93 -7.11
C GLU A 228 17.93 -27.25 -8.28
N LYS A 229 17.11 -28.30 -8.17
CA LYS A 229 16.09 -28.65 -9.18
C LYS A 229 15.06 -27.54 -9.41
N GLU A 230 14.65 -26.87 -8.33
CA GLU A 230 13.71 -25.75 -8.42
C GLU A 230 14.36 -24.54 -9.09
N LEU A 231 15.64 -24.28 -8.78
CA LEU A 231 16.42 -23.20 -9.40
C LEU A 231 16.62 -23.44 -10.89
N ASP A 232 17.00 -24.66 -11.31
CA ASP A 232 17.11 -25.03 -12.73
C ASP A 232 15.78 -24.79 -13.47
N THR A 233 14.67 -25.18 -12.84
CA THR A 233 13.32 -24.98 -13.40
C THR A 233 12.99 -23.49 -13.51
N VAL A 234 13.37 -22.69 -12.51
CA VAL A 234 13.18 -21.23 -12.50
C VAL A 234 13.98 -20.56 -13.62
N GLU A 235 15.23 -20.97 -13.84
CA GLU A 235 16.05 -20.44 -14.93
C GLU A 235 15.44 -20.73 -16.30
N VAL A 236 14.94 -21.97 -16.51
CA VAL A 236 14.23 -22.36 -17.72
C VAL A 236 12.97 -21.49 -17.91
N LEU A 237 12.16 -21.33 -16.87
CA LEU A 237 10.95 -20.50 -16.91
C LEU A 237 11.28 -19.04 -17.24
N LYS A 238 12.35 -18.49 -16.65
CA LYS A 238 12.84 -17.14 -16.92
C LYS A 238 13.29 -17.00 -18.38
N ALA A 239 14.02 -17.98 -18.92
CA ALA A 239 14.46 -17.98 -20.31
C ALA A 239 13.26 -18.03 -21.28
N ILE A 240 12.25 -18.86 -20.98
CA ILE A 240 11.00 -18.92 -21.75
C ILE A 240 10.26 -17.59 -21.71
N GLN A 241 10.15 -16.96 -20.54
CA GLN A 241 9.48 -15.66 -20.41
C GLN A 241 10.23 -14.58 -21.21
N LYS A 242 11.56 -14.52 -21.11
CA LYS A 242 12.39 -13.58 -21.87
C LYS A 242 12.25 -13.79 -23.39
N ALA A 243 12.19 -15.05 -23.84
CA ALA A 243 11.97 -15.36 -25.25
C ALA A 243 10.57 -14.93 -25.74
N ARG A 244 9.53 -15.07 -24.90
CA ARG A 244 8.17 -14.57 -25.18
C ARG A 244 8.15 -13.05 -25.28
N ASP A 245 8.75 -12.34 -24.32
CA ASP A 245 8.77 -10.87 -24.32
C ASP A 245 9.50 -10.31 -25.56
N VAL A 246 10.57 -10.97 -26.01
CA VAL A 246 11.27 -10.60 -27.26
C VAL A 246 10.39 -10.83 -28.48
N LYS A 247 9.64 -11.94 -28.51
CA LYS A 247 8.70 -12.25 -29.60
C LYS A 247 7.55 -11.24 -29.64
N GLU A 248 6.98 -10.89 -28.48
CA GLU A 248 5.92 -9.87 -28.38
C GLU A 248 6.43 -8.49 -28.81
N LYS A 249 7.59 -8.04 -28.34
CA LYS A 249 8.20 -6.77 -28.78
C LYS A 249 8.46 -6.75 -30.29
N ARG A 250 8.90 -7.85 -30.89
CA ARG A 250 9.07 -7.97 -32.35
C ARG A 250 7.74 -7.88 -33.09
N THR A 251 6.69 -8.49 -32.55
CA THR A 251 5.34 -8.48 -33.13
C THR A 251 4.70 -7.09 -33.01
N SER A 252 4.87 -6.41 -31.88
CA SER A 252 4.43 -5.03 -31.68
C SER A 252 5.19 -4.05 -32.59
N ASN A 253 6.51 -4.20 -32.74
CA ASN A 253 7.30 -3.36 -33.65
C ASN A 253 6.94 -3.60 -35.13
N GLN A 254 6.61 -4.85 -35.51
CA GLN A 254 6.07 -5.15 -36.85
C GLN A 254 4.67 -4.55 -37.06
N ALA A 255 3.80 -4.58 -36.05
CA ALA A 255 2.48 -3.95 -36.11
C ALA A 255 2.57 -2.41 -36.26
N VAL A 256 3.53 -1.78 -35.58
CA VAL A 256 3.83 -0.34 -35.72
C VAL A 256 4.44 -0.02 -37.09
N CYS A 257 5.29 -0.89 -37.66
CA CYS A 257 5.78 -0.71 -39.03
C CYS A 257 4.68 -0.87 -40.09
N CYS A 258 3.74 -1.80 -39.91
CA CYS A 258 2.62 -1.98 -40.85
C CYS A 258 1.65 -0.78 -40.85
N SER A 259 1.40 -0.13 -39.72
CA SER A 259 0.53 1.06 -39.68
C SER A 259 1.17 2.32 -40.30
N ILE A 260 2.50 2.41 -40.32
CA ILE A 260 3.23 3.49 -41.01
C ILE A 260 3.30 3.24 -42.53
N LEU A 261 3.37 1.98 -42.98
CA LEU A 261 3.41 1.65 -44.41
C LEU A 261 2.06 1.77 -45.14
N THR A 262 0.93 1.86 -44.42
CA THR A 262 -0.39 2.12 -45.02
C THR A 262 -0.69 3.59 -45.27
N SER A 263 0.17 4.54 -44.87
CA SER A 263 -0.05 5.98 -45.08
C SER A 263 0.75 6.59 -46.26
N THR A 264 1.39 5.79 -47.09
CA THR A 264 2.16 6.27 -48.26
C THR A 264 1.72 5.59 -49.54
N THR A 265 0.51 5.89 -50.02
CA THR A 265 0.16 5.77 -51.43
C THR A 265 -0.02 7.18 -51.99
N PRO A 266 0.72 7.58 -53.05
CA PRO A 266 0.58 8.91 -53.63
C PRO A 266 -0.72 8.98 -54.45
N SER A 267 -1.55 9.98 -54.19
CA SER A 267 -2.70 10.36 -55.00
C SER A 267 -2.26 10.92 -56.38
N PRO A 268 -3.06 10.75 -57.45
CA PRO A 268 -2.69 11.25 -58.78
C PRO A 268 -2.83 12.77 -58.89
N PRO A 269 -2.11 13.44 -59.81
CA PRO A 269 -2.06 14.89 -59.88
C PRO A 269 -3.31 15.48 -60.57
N HIS A 270 -3.87 16.53 -59.97
CA HIS A 270 -4.93 17.38 -60.53
C HIS A 270 -4.37 18.35 -61.60
N PRO A 271 -5.13 18.72 -62.65
CA PRO A 271 -4.67 19.68 -63.68
C PRO A 271 -4.85 21.15 -63.24
N PRO A 272 -4.15 22.11 -63.89
CA PRO A 272 -4.06 23.51 -63.43
C PRO A 272 -5.27 24.38 -63.84
N PRO A 273 -5.45 25.58 -63.25
CA PRO A 273 -6.65 26.41 -63.45
C PRO A 273 -6.56 27.29 -64.72
N ALA A 274 -7.72 27.58 -65.32
CA ALA A 274 -7.88 28.43 -66.50
C ALA A 274 -8.02 29.94 -66.15
N PRO A 275 -7.69 30.88 -67.05
CA PRO A 275 -7.72 32.32 -66.80
C PRO A 275 -9.11 32.96 -67.09
N PRO A 276 -9.36 34.23 -66.70
CA PRO A 276 -10.70 34.82 -66.70
C PRO A 276 -11.07 35.47 -68.04
N LEU A 277 -12.35 35.41 -68.40
CA LEU A 277 -12.94 36.19 -69.50
C LEU A 277 -14.11 37.03 -69.01
N LEU A 278 -14.10 38.29 -69.44
CA LEU A 278 -14.99 39.39 -69.08
C LEU A 278 -16.30 39.40 -69.90
N LEU A 279 -17.34 39.95 -69.25
CA LEU A 279 -18.48 40.73 -69.77
C LEU A 279 -19.64 40.02 -70.48
N LEU A 280 -20.83 40.06 -69.86
CA LEU A 280 -21.93 41.00 -70.21
C LEU A 280 -23.13 40.87 -69.25
N GLN A 281 -23.51 42.01 -68.64
CA GLN A 281 -24.81 42.35 -68.02
C GLN A 281 -25.91 42.47 -69.14
N PRO A 282 -27.24 42.64 -68.88
CA PRO A 282 -27.82 43.41 -67.76
C PRO A 282 -29.24 43.06 -67.23
N PHE A 283 -29.61 43.84 -66.19
CA PHE A 283 -30.94 44.41 -65.84
C PHE A 283 -31.72 43.91 -64.60
N ASN A 284 -31.78 44.84 -63.63
CA ASN A 284 -32.90 45.29 -62.78
C ASN A 284 -33.49 44.32 -61.74
N SER A 285 -33.79 44.73 -60.50
CA SER A 285 -33.91 46.07 -59.90
C SER A 285 -34.18 45.95 -58.39
N CYS A 286 -33.74 46.95 -57.61
CA CYS A 286 -34.40 47.51 -56.41
C CYS A 286 -34.53 46.60 -55.15
N LEU A 287 -34.34 47.03 -53.89
CA LEU A 287 -34.26 48.34 -53.22
C LEU A 287 -33.54 48.17 -51.85
N ILE A 288 -32.76 49.19 -51.48
CA ILE A 288 -32.64 49.83 -50.14
C ILE A 288 -31.91 49.10 -48.98
N GLY A 289 -30.77 49.67 -48.56
CA GLY A 289 -30.08 49.48 -47.25
C GLY A 289 -30.67 50.33 -46.12
N PRO A 290 -29.93 50.83 -45.09
CA PRO A 290 -28.49 50.79 -44.77
C PRO A 290 -28.18 50.08 -43.41
N VAL A 291 -27.02 49.48 -43.14
CA VAL A 291 -25.67 50.02 -42.80
C VAL A 291 -25.61 50.88 -41.52
N LEU A 292 -24.90 50.39 -40.47
CA LEU A 292 -23.75 51.08 -39.86
C LEU A 292 -22.87 50.12 -39.01
N PHE A 293 -21.56 50.23 -39.21
CA PHE A 293 -20.43 49.48 -38.62
C PHE A 293 -19.87 50.21 -37.34
N PRO A 294 -18.60 50.06 -36.90
CA PRO A 294 -18.15 49.24 -35.74
C PRO A 294 -17.35 50.09 -34.71
N HIS A 295 -16.77 49.49 -33.66
CA HIS A 295 -15.54 49.97 -32.99
C HIS A 295 -15.10 48.88 -31.98
N LEU A 296 -14.00 48.14 -32.18
CA LEU A 296 -12.60 48.48 -31.83
C LEU A 296 -12.44 48.99 -30.39
N ASP A 297 -11.88 48.17 -29.49
CA ASP A 297 -10.56 48.41 -28.86
C ASP A 297 -10.26 47.42 -27.71
N LEU A 298 -9.19 46.63 -27.89
CA LEU A 298 -8.22 46.18 -26.87
C LEU A 298 -6.99 47.12 -27.01
N PRO A 299 -5.95 47.17 -26.12
CA PRO A 299 -5.63 46.41 -24.89
C PRO A 299 -5.06 47.29 -23.72
N VAL A 300 -4.54 46.66 -22.64
CA VAL A 300 -3.21 46.90 -21.98
C VAL A 300 -3.18 46.78 -20.43
N LYS A 301 -2.47 45.74 -19.95
CA LYS A 301 -1.47 45.57 -18.83
C LYS A 301 -1.58 46.38 -17.51
N PHE A 302 -1.73 45.72 -16.33
CA PHE A 302 -0.73 45.28 -15.30
C PHE A 302 -0.07 46.42 -14.45
N PRO A 303 0.59 46.13 -13.30
CA PRO A 303 0.09 45.73 -11.98
C PRO A 303 0.53 46.72 -10.86
N CYS A 304 0.07 46.53 -9.62
CA CYS A 304 0.74 46.93 -8.37
C CYS A 304 0.50 45.83 -7.33
#